data_AF-A0A6U2GWR9-F1
#
_entry.id   AF-A0A6U2GWR9-F1
#
_cell.length_a   1.000
_cell.length_b   1.000
_cell.length_c   1.000
_cell.angle_alpha   90.00
_cell.angle_beta   90.00
_cell.angle_gamma   90.00
#
_symmetry.space_group_name_H-M   'P 1'
#
loop_
_entity.id
_entity.type
_entity.pdbx_description
1 polymer ?
#
loop_
_entity_poly.entity_id
_entity_poly.type
_entity_poly.pdbx_seq_one_letter_code
_entity_poly.pdbx_strand_id
1 'polypeptide(L)'
;AGVASAGGGGADEDAGDAVDWDALEKMFLGDGWDDEIKEIARKAREAEAGAVAGDRGVDGEPGAAAEPPAWQDEVTTLLLGLVGISHERYLNAPLVPESVTEDERADAYWRAPFALLVHDDSQKAMLEYANQKALSVLGYEFDDIYDLSSFDVVDQSDAAQQEWLWATSEVEDKVGKHTVVPELRLAGANGRAMVARDVLIFRVDNLEGELIGQAVVMRQVDAA
;
A
#
# COMPACT_ATOMS: atom_id res chain seq x y z
N ALA A 1 33.95 -53.18 -45.55
CA ALA A 1 33.75 -53.22 -44.09
C ALA A 1 34.14 -51.84 -43.58
N GLY A 2 33.25 -50.96 -43.09
CA GLY A 2 32.51 -51.10 -41.81
C GLY A 2 33.52 -50.97 -40.66
N VAL A 3 33.42 -50.08 -39.65
CA VAL A 3 32.33 -49.31 -39.03
C VAL A 3 32.97 -48.23 -38.11
N ALA A 4 32.29 -47.06 -37.94
CA ALA A 4 32.24 -46.03 -36.84
C ALA A 4 33.55 -45.55 -36.13
N SER A 5 33.70 -44.32 -35.57
CA SER A 5 32.76 -43.50 -34.78
C SER A 5 33.31 -42.08 -34.44
N ALA A 6 32.38 -41.14 -34.20
CA ALA A 6 32.35 -40.01 -33.23
C ALA A 6 33.13 -38.67 -33.40
N GLY A 7 32.34 -37.58 -33.24
CA GLY A 7 32.71 -36.21 -32.81
C GLY A 7 32.32 -35.13 -33.84
N GLY A 8 31.54 -34.08 -33.58
CA GLY A 8 30.87 -33.50 -32.41
C GLY A 8 30.46 -32.04 -32.75
N GLY A 9 29.38 -31.53 -32.14
CA GLY A 9 28.91 -30.13 -32.18
C GLY A 9 27.76 -29.88 -33.19
N GLY A 10 26.52 -29.52 -32.84
CA GLY A 10 25.98 -28.90 -31.64
C GLY A 10 25.72 -27.41 -31.90
N ALA A 11 24.55 -27.08 -32.44
CA ALA A 11 24.02 -25.70 -32.50
C ALA A 11 22.49 -25.76 -32.58
N ASP A 12 21.88 -25.20 -31.53
CA ASP A 12 20.68 -24.38 -31.44
C ASP A 12 19.41 -24.79 -32.20
N GLU A 13 18.33 -25.02 -31.44
CA GLU A 13 17.11 -24.21 -31.48
C GLU A 13 16.17 -24.68 -30.34
N ASP A 14 16.32 -24.02 -29.19
CA ASP A 14 15.42 -24.12 -28.04
C ASP A 14 14.13 -23.34 -28.40
N ALA A 15 13.15 -24.06 -28.92
CA ALA A 15 11.81 -23.52 -29.16
C ALA A 15 11.11 -23.39 -27.80
N GLY A 16 11.27 -22.24 -27.17
CA GLY A 16 10.51 -21.87 -25.97
C GLY A 16 9.03 -21.83 -26.29
N ASP A 17 8.27 -22.76 -25.70
CA ASP A 17 6.81 -22.72 -25.64
C ASP A 17 6.37 -21.41 -25.00
N ALA A 18 5.84 -20.49 -25.81
CA ALA A 18 5.18 -19.30 -25.32
C ALA A 18 3.91 -19.72 -24.59
N VAL A 19 3.83 -19.42 -23.30
CA VAL A 19 2.63 -19.64 -22.48
C VAL A 19 1.50 -18.80 -23.05
N ASP A 20 0.43 -19.46 -23.47
CA ASP A 20 -0.80 -18.83 -23.96
C ASP A 20 -1.61 -18.31 -22.75
N TRP A 21 -1.34 -17.06 -22.38
CA TRP A 21 -1.96 -16.39 -21.25
C TRP A 21 -3.48 -16.24 -21.41
N ASP A 22 -3.98 -16.12 -22.64
CA ASP A 22 -5.42 -16.03 -22.94
C ASP A 22 -6.16 -17.34 -22.62
N ALA A 23 -5.48 -18.49 -22.79
CA ALA A 23 -6.02 -19.80 -22.44
C ALA A 23 -6.06 -20.03 -20.92
N LEU A 24 -5.09 -19.47 -20.18
CA LEU A 24 -5.01 -19.55 -18.71
C LEU A 24 -6.05 -18.65 -18.02
N GLU A 25 -6.29 -17.45 -18.57
CA GLU A 25 -7.31 -16.52 -18.06
C GLU A 25 -8.73 -17.09 -18.20
N LYS A 26 -9.03 -17.71 -19.35
CA LYS A 26 -10.30 -18.43 -19.58
C LYS A 26 -10.50 -19.64 -18.68
N MET A 27 -9.42 -20.31 -18.26
CA MET A 27 -9.49 -21.50 -17.41
C MET A 27 -9.76 -21.14 -15.93
N PHE A 28 -9.34 -19.95 -15.48
CA PHE A 28 -9.46 -19.54 -14.07
C PHE A 28 -10.68 -18.68 -13.76
N LEU A 29 -11.17 -17.87 -14.69
CA LEU A 29 -12.21 -16.88 -14.38
C LEU A 29 -13.62 -17.26 -14.85
N GLY A 30 -13.75 -18.19 -15.80
CA GLY A 30 -15.04 -18.67 -16.30
C GLY A 30 -15.85 -17.61 -17.07
N ASP A 31 -16.57 -18.04 -18.11
CA ASP A 31 -17.44 -17.15 -18.88
C ASP A 31 -18.71 -16.81 -18.07
N GLY A 32 -18.89 -15.54 -17.68
CA GLY A 32 -20.13 -15.09 -17.02
C GLY A 32 -20.11 -13.72 -16.32
N TRP A 33 -18.94 -13.13 -16.09
CA TRP A 33 -18.82 -11.90 -15.27
C TRP A 33 -19.31 -10.62 -15.98
N ASP A 34 -19.28 -10.58 -17.30
CA ASP A 34 -19.67 -9.39 -18.08
C ASP A 34 -21.14 -9.00 -17.93
N ASP A 35 -22.03 -9.97 -17.71
CA ASP A 35 -23.46 -9.72 -17.59
C ASP A 35 -23.85 -9.37 -16.14
N GLU A 36 -23.12 -9.90 -15.17
CA GLU A 36 -23.30 -9.57 -13.74
C GLU A 36 -22.80 -8.14 -13.43
N ILE A 37 -21.69 -7.72 -14.05
CA ILE A 37 -21.16 -6.34 -13.98
C ILE A 37 -22.14 -5.33 -14.59
N LYS A 38 -22.77 -5.65 -15.73
CA LYS A 38 -23.79 -4.78 -16.36
C LYS A 38 -25.03 -4.65 -15.49
N GLU A 39 -25.45 -5.72 -14.80
CA GLU A 39 -26.61 -5.67 -13.91
C GLU A 39 -26.34 -4.81 -12.66
N ILE A 40 -25.13 -4.88 -12.10
CA ILE A 40 -24.71 -4.07 -10.95
C ILE A 40 -24.60 -2.58 -11.35
N ALA A 41 -24.02 -2.27 -12.52
CA ALA A 41 -23.94 -0.90 -13.03
C ALA A 41 -25.32 -0.28 -13.31
N ARG A 42 -26.29 -1.07 -13.77
CA ARG A 42 -27.68 -0.61 -13.95
C ARG A 42 -28.35 -0.30 -12.62
N LYS A 43 -28.18 -1.15 -11.60
CA LYS A 43 -28.75 -0.94 -10.25
C LYS A 43 -28.17 0.30 -9.57
N ALA A 44 -26.88 0.59 -9.77
CA ALA A 44 -26.25 1.81 -9.24
C ALA A 44 -26.84 3.08 -9.87
N ARG A 45 -27.02 3.12 -11.21
CA ARG A 45 -27.66 4.26 -11.89
C ARG A 45 -29.13 4.48 -11.48
N GLU A 46 -29.86 3.41 -11.21
CA GLU A 46 -31.25 3.49 -10.75
C GLU A 46 -31.34 4.02 -9.29
N ALA A 47 -30.35 3.75 -8.45
CA ALA A 47 -30.26 4.30 -7.10
C ALA A 47 -29.93 5.81 -7.10
N GLU A 48 -29.02 6.25 -7.97
CA GLU A 48 -28.67 7.67 -8.12
C GLU A 48 -29.83 8.50 -8.70
N ALA A 49 -30.59 7.96 -9.65
CA ALA A 49 -31.76 8.65 -10.20
C ALA A 49 -32.91 8.80 -9.19
N GLY A 50 -32.96 7.96 -8.15
CA GLY A 50 -33.93 8.05 -7.06
C GLY A 50 -33.61 9.14 -6.02
N ALA A 51 -32.35 9.54 -5.88
CA ALA A 51 -31.90 10.49 -4.87
C ALA A 51 -32.13 11.97 -5.25
N VAL A 52 -32.30 12.28 -6.54
CA VAL A 52 -32.35 13.67 -7.06
C VAL A 52 -33.78 14.27 -7.06
N ALA A 53 -34.81 13.50 -6.71
CA ALA A 53 -36.20 13.96 -6.79
C ALA A 53 -36.73 14.67 -5.52
N GLY A 54 -35.90 14.85 -4.49
CA GLY A 54 -36.37 15.19 -3.15
C GLY A 54 -35.61 16.29 -2.45
N ASP A 55 -35.40 17.47 -3.05
CA ASP A 55 -35.18 18.67 -2.24
C ASP A 55 -35.69 19.94 -2.92
N ARG A 56 -36.80 20.48 -2.38
CA ARG A 56 -37.29 21.83 -2.67
C ARG A 56 -37.11 22.65 -1.40
N GLY A 57 -36.06 23.46 -1.41
CA GLY A 57 -36.04 24.84 -0.94
C GLY A 57 -35.99 25.06 0.56
N VAL A 58 -34.86 25.59 1.04
CA VAL A 58 -34.81 26.75 1.93
C VAL A 58 -33.52 27.53 1.61
N ASP A 59 -33.66 28.82 1.31
CA ASP A 59 -32.56 29.77 1.20
C ASP A 59 -31.80 29.84 2.54
N GLY A 60 -30.60 29.29 2.56
CA GLY A 60 -29.62 29.44 3.64
C GLY A 60 -28.28 29.81 3.03
N GLU A 61 -27.63 30.82 3.59
CA GLU A 61 -26.31 31.34 3.19
C GLU A 61 -25.33 30.20 2.85
N PRO A 62 -24.46 30.34 1.82
CA PRO A 62 -23.43 29.36 1.56
C PRO A 62 -22.48 29.34 2.76
N GLY A 63 -22.69 28.37 3.66
CA GLY A 63 -21.76 28.07 4.74
C GLY A 63 -20.39 27.89 4.11
N ALA A 64 -19.41 28.61 4.65
CA ALA A 64 -18.01 28.45 4.27
C ALA A 64 -17.72 26.95 4.23
N ALA A 65 -17.40 26.43 3.04
CA ALA A 65 -16.99 25.04 2.89
C ALA A 65 -15.86 24.83 3.91
N ALA A 66 -16.06 23.89 4.84
CA ALA A 66 -15.05 23.57 5.82
C ALA A 66 -13.75 23.25 5.07
N GLU A 67 -12.64 23.86 5.49
CA GLU A 67 -11.34 23.53 4.89
C GLU A 67 -11.12 22.02 5.02
N PRO A 68 -10.63 21.36 3.95
CA PRO A 68 -10.33 19.95 4.03
C PRO A 68 -9.33 19.69 5.16
N PRO A 69 -9.43 18.56 5.87
CA PRO A 69 -8.47 18.22 6.91
C PRO A 69 -7.05 18.13 6.33
N ALA A 70 -6.03 18.42 7.15
CA ALA A 70 -4.64 18.56 6.71
C ALA A 70 -4.08 17.35 5.94
N TRP A 71 -4.60 16.14 6.19
CA TRP A 71 -4.20 14.91 5.49
C TRP A 71 -4.83 14.74 4.09
N GLN A 72 -5.85 15.53 3.75
CA GLN A 72 -6.51 15.54 2.43
C GLN A 72 -5.91 16.61 1.51
N ASP A 73 -4.58 16.69 1.45
CA ASP A 73 -3.90 17.49 0.44
C ASP A 73 -3.57 16.65 -0.82
N GLU A 74 -3.27 17.34 -1.92
CA GLU A 74 -2.99 16.70 -3.22
C GLU A 74 -1.76 15.78 -3.16
N VAL A 75 -0.71 16.17 -2.40
CA VAL A 75 0.53 15.39 -2.31
C VAL A 75 0.29 14.09 -1.54
N THR A 76 -0.41 14.16 -0.40
CA THR A 76 -0.78 12.96 0.38
C THR A 76 -1.68 12.03 -0.43
N THR A 77 -2.64 12.58 -1.17
CA THR A 77 -3.57 11.78 -2.01
C THR A 77 -2.84 11.02 -3.12
N LEU A 78 -1.86 11.67 -3.76
CA LEU A 78 -0.98 11.04 -4.76
C LEU A 78 -0.08 9.97 -4.13
N LEU A 79 0.56 10.27 -3.00
CA LEU A 79 1.40 9.32 -2.26
C LEU A 79 0.63 8.03 -1.94
N LEU A 80 -0.60 8.15 -1.45
CA LEU A 80 -1.46 7.00 -1.14
C LEU A 80 -1.87 6.19 -2.38
N GLY A 81 -1.94 6.83 -3.55
CA GLY A 81 -2.04 6.14 -4.83
C GLY A 81 -0.83 5.26 -5.12
N LEU A 82 0.38 5.81 -4.95
CA LEU A 82 1.64 5.09 -5.15
C LEU A 82 1.83 3.95 -4.14
N VAL A 83 1.40 4.13 -2.89
CA VAL A 83 1.36 3.08 -1.87
C VAL A 83 0.47 1.92 -2.33
N GLY A 84 -0.72 2.22 -2.84
CA GLY A 84 -1.64 1.19 -3.37
C GLY A 84 -1.03 0.41 -4.54
N ILE A 85 -0.51 1.13 -5.53
CA ILE A 85 0.13 0.53 -6.71
C ILE A 85 1.33 -0.33 -6.31
N SER A 86 2.17 0.16 -5.40
CA SER A 86 3.37 -0.56 -4.95
C SER A 86 3.00 -1.81 -4.14
N HIS A 87 1.99 -1.73 -3.28
CA HIS A 87 1.50 -2.88 -2.54
C HIS A 87 0.95 -3.96 -3.49
N GLU A 88 0.12 -3.58 -4.46
CA GLU A 88 -0.42 -4.52 -5.45
C GLU A 88 0.72 -5.17 -6.27
N ARG A 89 1.67 -4.37 -6.75
CA ARG A 89 2.83 -4.83 -7.51
C ARG A 89 3.69 -5.85 -6.76
N TYR A 90 3.95 -5.62 -5.47
CA TYR A 90 4.90 -6.43 -4.70
C TYR A 90 4.26 -7.55 -3.89
N LEU A 91 2.96 -7.46 -3.61
CA LEU A 91 2.24 -8.42 -2.78
C LEU A 91 1.08 -9.12 -3.51
N ASN A 92 0.82 -8.77 -4.78
CA ASN A 92 -0.25 -9.33 -5.62
C ASN A 92 -1.64 -9.25 -4.96
N ALA A 93 -1.88 -8.19 -4.20
CA ALA A 93 -3.16 -7.94 -3.55
C ALA A 93 -3.33 -6.44 -3.33
N PRO A 94 -4.52 -5.86 -3.52
CA PRO A 94 -4.77 -4.47 -3.16
C PRO A 94 -4.88 -4.32 -1.64
N LEU A 95 -4.36 -3.21 -1.11
CA LEU A 95 -4.39 -2.91 0.33
C LEU A 95 -5.74 -2.35 0.79
N VAL A 96 -6.44 -1.66 -0.12
CA VAL A 96 -7.81 -1.14 0.00
C VAL A 96 -8.57 -1.44 -1.32
N PRO A 97 -9.90 -1.54 -1.34
CA PRO A 97 -10.66 -1.87 -2.55
C PRO A 97 -10.38 -0.92 -3.75
N GLU A 98 -10.20 -1.47 -4.95
CA GLU A 98 -9.74 -0.76 -6.18
C GLU A 98 -10.76 0.20 -6.83
N SER A 99 -12.03 0.17 -6.43
CA SER A 99 -13.13 0.81 -7.19
C SER A 99 -13.58 2.17 -6.66
N VAL A 100 -12.64 2.98 -6.21
CA VAL A 100 -12.93 4.28 -5.59
C VAL A 100 -12.12 5.41 -6.23
N THR A 101 -12.65 6.63 -6.20
CA THR A 101 -11.93 7.85 -6.58
C THR A 101 -10.68 8.05 -5.72
N GLU A 102 -9.77 8.95 -6.13
CA GLU A 102 -8.54 9.21 -5.37
C GLU A 102 -8.83 9.68 -3.93
N ASP A 103 -9.81 10.56 -3.76
CA ASP A 103 -10.25 11.07 -2.46
C ASP A 103 -10.84 9.95 -1.58
N GLU A 104 -11.69 9.10 -2.17
CA GLU A 104 -12.26 7.95 -1.45
C GLU A 104 -11.19 6.91 -1.09
N ARG A 105 -10.16 6.73 -1.92
CA ARG A 105 -9.00 5.88 -1.59
C ARG A 105 -8.22 6.48 -0.42
N ALA A 106 -7.90 7.77 -0.47
CA ALA A 106 -7.19 8.46 0.60
C ALA A 106 -7.97 8.34 1.93
N ASP A 107 -9.28 8.52 1.87
CA ASP A 107 -10.17 8.36 3.00
C ASP A 107 -10.22 6.91 3.53
N ALA A 108 -10.22 5.91 2.65
CA ALA A 108 -10.14 4.51 3.03
C ALA A 108 -8.82 4.18 3.76
N TYR A 109 -7.70 4.75 3.31
CA TYR A 109 -6.40 4.63 3.99
C TYR A 109 -6.40 5.32 5.36
N TRP A 110 -6.95 6.53 5.42
CA TRP A 110 -7.05 7.31 6.65
C TRP A 110 -7.80 6.54 7.75
N ARG A 111 -8.93 5.91 7.38
CA ARG A 111 -9.82 5.17 8.29
C ARG A 111 -9.52 3.67 8.37
N ALA A 112 -8.43 3.20 7.78
CA ALA A 112 -8.13 1.77 7.70
C ALA A 112 -8.01 1.11 9.09
N PRO A 113 -8.41 -0.16 9.24
CA PRO A 113 -8.35 -0.87 10.53
C PRO A 113 -6.92 -1.29 10.94
N PHE A 114 -5.92 -0.99 10.12
CA PHE A 114 -4.50 -1.23 10.37
C PHE A 114 -3.76 0.10 10.48
N ALA A 115 -2.65 0.13 11.20
CA ALA A 115 -1.76 1.27 11.22
C ALA A 115 -0.89 1.26 9.95
N LEU A 116 -0.83 2.42 9.28
CA LEU A 116 0.02 2.66 8.11
C LEU A 116 0.92 3.86 8.39
N LEU A 117 2.22 3.67 8.19
CA LEU A 117 3.23 4.73 8.14
C LEU A 117 3.89 4.73 6.76
N VAL A 118 4.29 5.90 6.28
CA VAL A 118 5.12 6.05 5.08
C VAL A 118 6.27 7.00 5.43
N HIS A 119 7.48 6.65 5.00
CA HIS A 119 8.65 7.49 5.14
C HIS A 119 9.41 7.61 3.82
N ASP A 120 10.15 8.71 3.69
CA ASP A 120 10.99 8.97 2.52
C ASP A 120 12.21 8.02 2.45
N ASP A 121 12.97 8.13 1.36
CA ASP A 121 14.18 7.35 1.08
C ASP A 121 15.48 8.03 1.56
N SER A 122 15.37 9.07 2.41
CA SER A 122 16.52 9.80 2.89
C SER A 122 17.33 9.00 3.92
N GLN A 123 18.61 9.37 4.13
CA GLN A 123 19.47 8.71 5.13
C GLN A 123 18.91 8.80 6.56
N LYS A 124 18.13 9.84 6.84
CA LYS A 124 17.40 9.98 8.08
C LYS A 124 15.91 9.96 7.75
N ALA A 125 15.45 8.82 7.22
CA ALA A 125 14.11 8.61 6.72
C ALA A 125 13.05 9.35 7.56
N MET A 126 12.38 10.33 6.95
CA MET A 126 11.40 11.19 7.61
C MET A 126 10.00 10.67 7.34
N LEU A 127 9.10 10.73 8.33
CA LEU A 127 7.70 10.34 8.11
C LEU A 127 7.01 11.37 7.21
N GLU A 128 6.36 10.87 6.17
CA GLU A 128 5.55 11.68 5.25
C GLU A 128 4.05 11.48 5.49
N TYR A 129 3.66 10.32 6.02
CA TYR A 129 2.27 9.99 6.28
C TYR A 129 2.12 9.00 7.43
N ALA A 130 1.05 9.19 8.22
CA ALA A 130 0.57 8.25 9.21
C ALA A 130 -0.96 8.29 9.24
N ASN A 131 -1.62 7.14 9.12
CA ASN A 131 -3.08 7.12 9.18
C ASN A 131 -3.62 7.26 10.61
N GLN A 132 -4.93 7.44 10.74
CA GLN A 132 -5.60 7.64 12.04
C GLN A 132 -5.25 6.55 13.06
N LYS A 133 -5.16 5.29 12.63
CA LYS A 133 -4.83 4.16 13.50
C LYS A 133 -3.38 4.23 13.99
N ALA A 134 -2.43 4.57 13.12
CA ALA A 134 -1.03 4.74 13.49
C ALA A 134 -0.83 5.90 14.47
N LEU A 135 -1.42 7.05 14.18
CA LEU A 135 -1.40 8.24 15.03
C LEU A 135 -1.98 7.95 16.42
N SER A 136 -3.14 7.29 16.48
CA SER A 136 -3.79 6.91 17.74
C SER A 136 -2.92 5.97 18.58
N VAL A 137 -2.24 5.02 17.94
CA VAL A 137 -1.33 4.06 18.59
C VAL A 137 -0.07 4.76 19.10
N LEU A 138 0.56 5.60 18.29
CA LEU A 138 1.79 6.31 18.65
C LEU A 138 1.54 7.51 19.58
N GLY A 139 0.32 8.05 19.61
CA GLY A 139 -0.03 9.22 20.42
C GLY A 139 0.41 10.56 19.83
N TYR A 140 0.49 10.67 18.51
CA TYR A 140 0.79 11.90 17.77
C TYR A 140 -0.46 12.42 17.06
N GLU A 141 -0.47 13.71 16.76
CA GLU A 141 -1.39 14.29 15.78
C GLU A 141 -0.75 14.26 14.37
N PHE A 142 -1.55 14.44 13.33
CA PHE A 142 -1.05 14.36 11.95
C PHE A 142 0.05 15.38 11.67
N ASP A 143 -0.08 16.62 12.13
CA ASP A 143 0.90 17.67 11.89
C ASP A 143 2.24 17.42 12.61
N ASP A 144 2.25 16.60 13.66
CA ASP A 144 3.47 16.29 14.42
C ASP A 144 4.42 15.37 13.65
N ILE A 145 3.92 14.59 12.67
CA ILE A 145 4.71 13.52 12.07
C ILE A 145 5.82 14.05 11.16
N TYR A 146 5.65 15.23 10.58
CA TYR A 146 6.61 15.80 9.64
C TYR A 146 7.96 16.18 10.30
N ASP A 147 7.98 16.27 11.63
CA ASP A 147 9.21 16.48 12.42
C ASP A 147 9.85 15.17 12.90
N LEU A 148 9.22 14.01 12.63
CA LEU A 148 9.67 12.71 13.11
C LEU A 148 10.41 11.93 12.02
N SER A 149 11.54 11.35 12.41
CA SER A 149 12.15 10.28 11.64
C SER A 149 11.45 8.95 11.91
N SER A 150 11.49 8.03 10.94
CA SER A 150 11.05 6.65 11.14
C SER A 150 11.80 5.95 12.29
N PHE A 151 13.02 6.37 12.60
CA PHE A 151 13.79 5.89 13.75
C PHE A 151 13.25 6.39 15.10
N ASP A 152 12.60 7.55 15.12
CA ASP A 152 12.08 8.15 16.36
C ASP A 152 10.83 7.40 16.87
N VAL A 153 10.09 6.73 15.96
CA VAL A 153 8.90 5.93 16.28
C VAL A 153 9.20 4.46 16.59
N VAL A 154 10.48 4.06 16.54
CA VAL A 154 10.98 2.73 16.94
C VAL A 154 11.53 2.82 18.36
N ASP A 155 11.40 1.73 19.14
CA ASP A 155 12.00 1.63 20.47
C ASP A 155 13.52 1.88 20.41
N GLN A 156 14.03 2.68 21.35
CA GLN A 156 15.42 3.18 21.33
C GLN A 156 16.45 2.17 21.85
N SER A 157 16.03 0.94 22.16
CA SER A 157 16.97 -0.14 22.43
C SER A 157 17.74 -0.54 21.17
N ASP A 158 19.03 -0.90 21.35
CA ASP A 158 19.89 -1.32 20.25
C ASP A 158 19.27 -2.45 19.41
N ALA A 159 18.57 -3.40 20.05
CA ALA A 159 17.93 -4.50 19.36
C ALA A 159 16.83 -4.04 18.39
N ALA A 160 15.95 -3.15 18.82
CA ALA A 160 14.86 -2.64 17.99
C ALA A 160 15.39 -1.75 16.84
N GLN A 161 16.39 -0.92 17.12
CA GLN A 161 17.03 -0.07 16.12
C GLN A 161 17.77 -0.89 15.05
N GLN A 162 18.45 -1.98 15.44
CA GLN A 162 19.10 -2.88 14.49
C GLN A 162 18.10 -3.68 13.65
N GLU A 163 17.00 -4.14 14.25
CA GLU A 163 15.92 -4.82 13.51
C GLU A 163 15.30 -3.88 12.47
N TRP A 164 15.05 -2.62 12.85
CA TRP A 164 14.54 -1.59 11.94
C TRP A 164 15.50 -1.33 10.77
N LEU A 165 16.78 -1.07 11.07
CA LEU A 165 17.83 -0.86 10.06
C LEU A 165 17.92 -2.04 9.08
N TRP A 166 17.93 -3.26 9.60
CA TRP A 166 17.96 -4.46 8.76
C TRP A 166 16.73 -4.52 7.86
N ALA A 167 15.53 -4.34 8.42
CA ALA A 167 14.30 -4.50 7.68
C ALA A 167 14.13 -3.46 6.57
N THR A 168 14.47 -2.19 6.82
CA THR A 168 14.42 -1.13 5.79
C THR A 168 15.44 -1.37 4.68
N SER A 169 16.67 -1.81 5.00
CA SER A 169 17.67 -2.15 3.98
C SER A 169 17.31 -3.41 3.19
N GLU A 170 16.76 -4.44 3.84
CA GLU A 170 16.33 -5.68 3.20
C GLU A 170 15.28 -5.43 2.10
N VAL A 171 14.34 -4.51 2.35
CA VAL A 171 13.29 -4.12 1.40
C VAL A 171 13.88 -3.51 0.13
N GLU A 172 14.97 -2.74 0.23
CA GLU A 172 15.60 -2.10 -0.93
C GLU A 172 16.29 -3.12 -1.84
N ASP A 173 16.99 -4.08 -1.25
CA ASP A 173 17.86 -5.02 -1.97
C ASP A 173 17.11 -6.26 -2.50
N LYS A 174 16.07 -6.70 -1.81
CA LYS A 174 15.37 -7.95 -2.13
C LYS A 174 14.58 -7.85 -3.43
N VAL A 175 14.51 -8.94 -4.20
CA VAL A 175 13.73 -9.01 -5.45
C VAL A 175 12.25 -8.74 -5.21
N GLY A 176 11.71 -9.24 -4.09
CA GLY A 176 10.31 -9.06 -3.74
C GLY A 176 9.94 -7.66 -3.22
N LYS A 177 10.93 -6.79 -2.95
CA LYS A 177 10.73 -5.41 -2.46
C LYS A 177 9.81 -5.29 -1.23
N HIS A 178 9.77 -6.34 -0.42
CA HIS A 178 9.06 -6.38 0.84
C HIS A 178 9.69 -7.36 1.83
N THR A 179 9.48 -7.12 3.12
CA THR A 179 9.84 -8.02 4.20
C THR A 179 8.76 -8.02 5.28
N VAL A 180 8.75 -9.05 6.11
CA VAL A 180 7.87 -9.13 7.28
C VAL A 180 8.74 -9.28 8.51
N VAL A 181 8.62 -8.33 9.43
CA VAL A 181 9.28 -8.35 10.74
C VAL A 181 8.31 -9.00 11.73
N PRO A 182 8.63 -10.16 12.32
CA PRO A 182 7.71 -10.88 13.18
C PRO A 182 7.25 -10.07 14.41
N GLU A 183 8.16 -9.27 14.96
CA GLU A 183 7.89 -8.41 16.10
C GLU A 183 8.75 -7.14 16.01
N LEU A 184 8.13 -5.97 16.11
CA LEU A 184 8.81 -4.68 16.15
C LEU A 184 8.36 -3.90 17.38
N ARG A 185 9.32 -3.43 18.18
CA ARG A 185 9.05 -2.56 19.32
C ARG A 185 9.02 -1.11 18.87
N LEU A 186 7.98 -0.39 19.27
CA LEU A 186 7.73 0.98 18.87
C LEU A 186 7.79 1.92 20.07
N ALA A 187 8.21 3.15 19.83
CA ALA A 187 8.15 4.26 20.76
C ALA A 187 7.13 5.28 20.26
N GLY A 188 6.17 5.61 21.12
CA GLY A 188 5.20 6.67 20.88
C GLY A 188 5.48 7.90 21.75
N ALA A 189 4.70 8.95 21.52
CA ALA A 189 4.74 10.17 22.30
C ALA A 189 4.58 9.89 23.80
N ASN A 190 5.20 10.75 24.62
CA ASN A 190 5.11 10.70 26.09
C ASN A 190 5.56 9.37 26.70
N GLY A 191 6.51 8.68 26.06
CA GLY A 191 7.08 7.42 26.56
C GLY A 191 6.16 6.21 26.38
N ARG A 192 5.20 6.28 25.45
CA ARG A 192 4.36 5.14 25.12
C ARG A 192 5.23 4.05 24.47
N ALA A 193 5.04 2.81 24.90
CA ALA A 193 5.74 1.65 24.34
C ALA A 193 4.72 0.67 23.78
N MET A 194 4.97 0.16 22.58
CA MET A 194 4.10 -0.78 21.90
C MET A 194 4.90 -1.90 21.26
N VAL A 195 4.25 -3.03 21.04
CA VAL A 195 4.78 -4.14 20.27
C VAL A 195 3.84 -4.38 19.09
N ALA A 196 4.37 -4.24 17.88
CA ALA A 196 3.69 -4.60 16.66
C ALA A 196 4.12 -6.01 16.22
N ARG A 197 3.17 -6.79 15.68
CA ARG A 197 3.41 -8.17 15.21
C ARG A 197 3.13 -8.28 13.72
N ASP A 198 3.89 -9.16 13.05
CA ASP A 198 3.80 -9.42 11.61
C ASP A 198 3.82 -8.11 10.80
N VAL A 199 4.79 -7.25 11.11
CA VAL A 199 4.93 -5.93 10.52
C VAL A 199 5.41 -6.08 9.08
N LEU A 200 4.56 -5.70 8.14
CA LEU A 200 4.90 -5.68 6.73
C LEU A 200 5.60 -4.35 6.40
N ILE A 201 6.78 -4.44 5.79
CA ILE A 201 7.47 -3.29 5.22
C ILE A 201 7.65 -3.56 3.73
N PHE A 202 7.31 -2.58 2.90
CA PHE A 202 7.47 -2.69 1.45
C PHE A 202 7.88 -1.36 0.84
N ARG A 203 8.54 -1.47 -0.31
CA ARG A 203 9.01 -0.34 -1.08
C ARG A 203 7.85 0.42 -1.71
N VAL A 204 7.92 1.75 -1.69
CA VAL A 204 7.02 2.63 -2.43
C VAL A 204 7.81 3.22 -3.60
N ASP A 205 7.31 3.02 -4.81
CA ASP A 205 7.93 3.53 -6.02
C ASP A 205 7.05 4.56 -6.72
N ASN A 206 7.71 5.44 -7.47
CA ASN A 206 7.04 6.22 -8.48
C ASN A 206 6.55 5.33 -9.65
N LEU A 207 5.85 5.94 -10.61
CA LEU A 207 5.32 5.23 -11.78
C LEU A 207 6.41 4.67 -12.71
N GLU A 208 7.64 5.19 -12.61
CA GLU A 208 8.81 4.75 -13.39
C GLU A 208 9.57 3.60 -12.70
N GLY A 209 9.19 3.23 -11.47
CA GLY A 209 9.82 2.16 -10.69
C GLY A 209 11.03 2.61 -9.87
N GLU A 210 11.22 3.92 -9.68
CA GLU A 210 12.24 4.47 -8.80
C GLU A 210 11.74 4.57 -7.37
N LEU A 211 12.64 4.29 -6.42
CA LEU A 211 12.37 4.36 -4.99
C LEU A 211 12.05 5.81 -4.61
N ILE A 212 10.94 6.01 -3.90
CA ILE A 212 10.61 7.29 -3.28
C ILE A 212 10.41 7.19 -1.77
N GLY A 213 10.26 5.96 -1.25
CA GLY A 213 10.07 5.73 0.17
C GLY A 213 9.71 4.29 0.50
N GLN A 214 9.28 4.06 1.73
CA GLN A 214 8.78 2.76 2.18
C GLN A 214 7.53 2.93 3.03
N ALA A 215 6.67 1.92 2.96
CA ALA A 215 5.43 1.85 3.72
C ALA A 215 5.50 0.71 4.74
N VAL A 216 4.99 0.99 5.94
CA VAL A 216 4.93 0.07 7.07
C VAL A 216 3.48 -0.18 7.43
N VAL A 217 3.05 -1.44 7.37
CA VAL A 217 1.69 -1.86 7.70
C VAL A 217 1.72 -2.74 8.95
N MET A 218 0.96 -2.32 9.97
CA MET A 218 0.84 -3.02 11.25
C MET A 218 -0.62 -3.33 11.53
N ARG A 219 -0.97 -4.62 11.54
CA ARG A 219 -2.36 -5.08 11.80
C ARG A 219 -2.61 -5.37 13.27
N GLN A 220 -1.57 -5.76 14.00
CA GLN A 220 -1.63 -6.10 15.42
C GLN A 220 -0.62 -5.23 16.16
N VAL A 221 -1.11 -4.33 17.00
CA VAL A 221 -0.27 -3.50 17.86
C VAL A 221 -0.86 -3.48 19.26
N ASP A 222 -0.06 -3.95 20.21
CA ASP A 222 -0.41 -4.04 21.62
C ASP A 222 0.47 -3.09 22.45
N ALA A 223 -0.05 -2.62 23.58
CA ALA A 223 0.78 -1.91 24.56
C ALA A 223 1.84 -2.86 25.14
N ALA A 224 3.07 -2.39 25.25
CA ALA A 224 4.22 -3.14 25.75
C ALA A 224 4.27 -3.20 27.29
#